data_AF-A0A562W8Y0-F1
#
_entry.id   AF-A0A562W8Y0-F1
#
_cell.length_a   1.000
_cell.length_b   1.000
_cell.length_c   1.000
_cell.angle_alpha   90.00
_cell.angle_beta   90.00
_cell.angle_gamma   90.00
#
_symmetry.space_group_name_H-M   'P 1'
#
loop_
_entity.id
_entity.type
_entity.pdbx_description
1 polymer ?
#
loop_
_entity_poly.entity_id
_entity_poly.type
_entity_poly.pdbx_seq_one_letter_code
_entity_poly.pdbx_strand_id
1 'polypeptide(L)'
;MDSTRLTKALGYTVGDLLLISAEAFVARVVRTTPQRLLIDWPWWEADPESTNSWDGTVGFPRDPDAHGWLNTPWRLEPDASELQTGDPCFVGIPPTEVRGYLHREVRSSRRLRIPTPAGLRA
;
A
#
# COMPACT_ATOMS: atom_id res chain seq x y z
N MET A 1 -1.14 13.47 -9.72
CA MET A 1 -2.30 14.03 -9.00
C MET A 1 -1.75 14.46 -7.65
N ASP A 2 -1.45 15.75 -7.50
CA ASP A 2 -0.59 16.26 -6.42
C ASP A 2 -1.27 16.12 -5.05
N SER A 3 -0.54 15.50 -4.11
CA SER A 3 -1.01 15.22 -2.74
C SER A 3 -1.41 16.49 -1.98
N THR A 4 -0.85 17.65 -2.36
CA THR A 4 -1.14 18.98 -1.79
C THR A 4 -2.55 19.48 -2.06
N ARG A 5 -3.25 18.96 -3.09
CA ARG A 5 -4.60 19.44 -3.44
C ARG A 5 -5.72 18.83 -2.57
N LEU A 6 -5.52 17.63 -2.02
CA LEU A 6 -6.57 16.94 -1.24
C LEU A 6 -6.72 17.50 0.18
N THR A 7 -5.62 17.87 0.85
CA THR A 7 -5.66 18.41 2.23
C THR A 7 -6.38 19.75 2.32
N LYS A 8 -6.12 20.68 1.40
CA LYS A 8 -6.78 22.00 1.40
C LYS A 8 -8.27 21.92 1.03
N ALA A 9 -8.65 20.99 0.15
CA ALA A 9 -10.04 20.79 -0.24
C ALA A 9 -10.90 20.18 0.88
N LEU A 10 -10.27 19.40 1.78
CA LEU A 10 -10.93 18.73 2.91
C LEU A 10 -10.74 19.45 4.25
N GLY A 11 -9.97 20.54 4.29
CA GLY A 11 -9.77 21.35 5.49
C GLY A 11 -8.76 20.78 6.52
N TYR A 12 -7.99 19.76 6.15
CA TYR A 12 -6.99 19.15 7.05
C TYR A 12 -5.68 19.94 7.04
N THR A 13 -5.06 20.07 8.22
CA THR A 13 -3.76 20.72 8.44
C THR A 13 -2.67 19.72 8.82
N VAL A 14 -1.41 20.09 8.60
CA VAL A 14 -0.27 19.27 9.03
C VAL A 14 -0.29 19.16 10.55
N GLY A 15 -0.17 17.93 11.04
CA GLY A 15 -0.23 17.63 12.47
C GLY A 15 -1.60 17.13 12.96
N ASP A 16 -2.65 17.22 12.15
CA ASP A 16 -3.97 16.68 12.49
C ASP A 16 -3.93 15.17 12.67
N LEU A 17 -4.76 14.68 13.61
CA LEU A 17 -5.04 13.26 13.76
C LEU A 17 -6.16 12.90 12.78
N LEU A 18 -5.89 11.97 11.88
CA LEU A 18 -6.81 11.52 10.85
C LEU A 18 -7.12 10.05 11.06
N LEU A 19 -8.40 9.68 10.95
CA LEU A 19 -8.79 8.30 10.80
C LEU A 19 -8.84 7.98 9.30
N ILE A 20 -7.99 7.06 8.86
CA ILE A 20 -7.94 6.61 7.47
C ILE A 20 -8.37 5.14 7.36
N SER A 21 -8.99 4.81 6.25
CA SER A 21 -9.29 3.43 5.86
C SER A 21 -9.28 3.31 4.34
N ALA A 22 -8.98 2.13 3.85
CA ALA A 22 -9.04 1.78 2.44
C ALA A 22 -9.63 0.38 2.32
N GLU A 23 -10.53 0.21 1.36
CA GLU A 23 -11.12 -1.09 1.05
C GLU A 23 -10.03 -2.11 0.71
N ALA A 24 -10.27 -3.35 1.14
CA ALA A 24 -9.40 -4.47 0.86
C ALA A 24 -9.44 -4.83 -0.63
N PHE A 25 -8.28 -4.89 -1.27
CA PHE A 25 -8.12 -5.34 -2.66
C PHE A 25 -7.41 -6.68 -2.72
N VAL A 26 -7.84 -7.51 -3.67
CA VAL A 26 -7.20 -8.80 -3.95
C VAL A 26 -5.80 -8.55 -4.53
N ALA A 27 -4.83 -9.25 -3.96
CA ALA A 27 -3.45 -9.36 -4.41
C ALA A 27 -2.99 -10.81 -4.29
N ARG A 28 -1.78 -11.09 -4.75
CA ARG A 28 -1.14 -12.40 -4.74
C ARG A 28 0.26 -12.28 -4.17
N VAL A 29 0.62 -13.24 -3.33
CA VAL A 29 1.98 -13.36 -2.83
C VAL A 29 2.90 -13.82 -3.96
N VAL A 30 3.84 -12.98 -4.35
CA VAL A 30 4.83 -13.26 -5.40
C VAL A 30 6.05 -13.97 -4.83
N ARG A 31 6.45 -13.63 -3.60
CA ARG A 31 7.62 -14.22 -2.94
C ARG A 31 7.56 -14.09 -1.43
N THR A 32 8.09 -15.08 -0.73
CA THR A 32 8.33 -15.01 0.71
C THR A 32 9.81 -15.11 1.02
N THR A 33 10.25 -14.37 2.05
CA THR A 33 11.54 -14.49 2.71
C THR A 33 11.30 -14.61 4.22
N PRO A 34 12.31 -14.99 5.03
CA PRO A 34 12.12 -15.10 6.47
C PRO A 34 11.62 -13.80 7.13
N GLN A 35 12.02 -12.64 6.61
CA GLN A 35 11.67 -11.33 7.17
C GLN A 35 10.52 -10.63 6.45
N ARG A 36 10.26 -10.98 5.18
CA ARG A 36 9.33 -10.22 4.34
C ARG A 36 8.47 -11.11 3.47
N LEU A 37 7.28 -10.62 3.18
CA LEU A 37 6.37 -11.17 2.19
C LEU A 37 6.16 -10.13 1.09
N LEU A 38 6.33 -10.52 -0.17
CA LEU A 38 6.17 -9.64 -1.31
C LEU A 38 4.89 -10.01 -2.05
N ILE A 39 4.03 -9.02 -2.27
CA ILE A 39 2.81 -9.16 -3.07
C ILE A 39 2.93 -8.39 -4.38
N ASP A 40 2.15 -8.77 -5.39
CA ASP A 40 1.87 -7.87 -6.51
C ASP A 40 1.06 -6.67 -6.00
N TRP A 41 1.45 -5.46 -6.38
CA TRP A 41 0.79 -4.27 -5.87
C TRP A 41 -0.38 -3.88 -6.77
N PRO A 42 -1.63 -3.84 -6.26
CA PRO A 42 -2.78 -3.67 -7.14
C PRO A 42 -2.97 -2.23 -7.64
N TRP A 43 -2.38 -1.24 -6.95
CA TRP A 43 -2.60 0.19 -7.25
C TRP A 43 -1.49 0.86 -8.07
N TRP A 44 -0.35 0.24 -8.31
CA TRP A 44 0.73 0.89 -9.05
C TRP A 44 1.29 -0.04 -10.11
N GLU A 45 1.68 0.56 -11.22
CA GLU A 45 2.49 -0.10 -12.24
C GLU A 45 3.86 0.56 -12.30
N ALA A 46 4.85 -0.24 -12.69
CA ALA A 46 6.17 0.26 -13.00
C ALA A 46 6.06 1.30 -14.10
N ASP A 47 6.67 2.47 -13.89
CA ASP A 47 6.74 3.48 -14.94
C ASP A 47 7.87 3.12 -15.91
N PRO A 48 7.57 2.76 -17.18
CA PRO A 48 8.60 2.39 -18.15
C PRO A 48 9.55 3.55 -18.49
N GLU A 49 9.13 4.79 -18.26
CA GLU A 49 9.94 5.99 -18.48
C GLU A 49 10.85 6.31 -17.28
N SER A 50 10.75 5.55 -16.19
CA SER A 50 11.59 5.78 -15.01
C SER A 50 12.96 5.11 -15.17
N THR A 51 14.02 5.86 -14.85
CA THR A 51 15.38 5.30 -14.72
C THR A 51 15.50 4.30 -13.55
N ASN A 52 14.56 4.35 -12.59
CA ASN A 52 14.51 3.42 -11.47
C ASN A 52 13.55 2.28 -11.80
N SER A 53 14.07 1.07 -11.96
CA SER A 53 13.24 -0.11 -12.14
C SER A 53 12.61 -0.55 -10.82
N TRP A 54 11.29 -0.69 -10.83
CA TRP A 54 10.52 -1.33 -9.78
C TRP A 54 9.77 -2.50 -10.42
N ASP A 55 9.80 -3.67 -9.78
CA ASP A 55 9.24 -4.91 -10.31
C ASP A 55 7.73 -5.08 -10.08
N GLY A 56 7.06 -4.03 -9.60
CA GLY A 56 5.62 -4.04 -9.30
C GLY A 56 5.26 -4.70 -7.97
N THR A 57 6.25 -5.12 -7.16
CA THR A 57 6.00 -5.79 -5.88
C THR A 57 6.18 -4.90 -4.66
N VAL A 58 5.37 -5.10 -3.62
CA VAL A 58 5.56 -4.42 -2.32
C VAL A 58 5.83 -5.46 -1.24
N GLY A 59 6.88 -5.22 -0.46
CA GLY A 59 7.32 -6.09 0.63
C GLY A 59 6.76 -5.66 1.98
N PHE A 60 5.98 -6.52 2.60
CA PHE A 60 5.45 -6.42 3.97
C PHE A 60 6.37 -7.13 4.96
N PRO A 61 6.53 -6.61 6.19
CA PRO A 61 7.16 -7.37 7.27
C PRO A 61 6.29 -8.58 7.64
N ARG A 62 6.93 -9.71 7.92
CA ARG A 62 6.24 -10.91 8.43
C ARG A 62 5.96 -10.88 9.93
N ASP A 63 6.71 -10.05 10.64
CA ASP A 63 6.64 -9.91 12.09
C ASP A 63 5.99 -8.56 12.43
N PRO A 64 4.87 -8.54 13.18
CA PRO A 64 4.24 -7.32 13.66
C PRO A 64 5.15 -6.44 14.54
N ASP A 65 6.15 -7.03 15.19
CA ASP A 65 7.12 -6.31 16.02
C ASP A 65 8.30 -5.76 15.21
N ALA A 66 8.36 -6.05 13.89
CA ALA A 66 9.39 -5.51 13.04
C ALA A 66 9.25 -3.97 12.95
N HIS A 67 10.38 -3.27 13.03
CA HIS A 67 10.42 -1.80 12.96
C HIS A 67 9.67 -1.19 11.74
N GLY A 68 9.61 -1.92 10.62
CA GLY A 68 8.90 -1.50 9.42
C GLY A 68 7.37 -1.62 9.47
N TRP A 69 6.81 -2.35 10.45
CA TRP A 69 5.37 -2.60 10.58
C TRP A 69 4.57 -1.33 10.86
N LEU A 70 5.11 -0.44 11.71
CA LEU A 70 4.47 0.83 12.06
C LEU A 70 4.70 1.93 11.01
N ASN A 71 5.62 1.72 10.06
CA ASN A 71 5.95 2.71 9.03
C ASN A 71 4.93 2.74 7.88
N THR A 72 3.94 1.84 7.91
CA THR A 72 2.90 1.78 6.89
C THR A 72 1.54 1.40 7.49
N PRO A 73 0.44 2.03 7.07
CA PRO A 73 -0.90 1.68 7.52
C PRO A 73 -1.48 0.44 6.81
N TRP A 74 -0.81 -0.05 5.76
CA TRP A 74 -1.28 -1.19 4.98
C TRP A 74 -1.21 -2.49 5.78
N ARG A 75 -2.25 -3.31 5.72
CA ARG A 75 -2.33 -4.63 6.34
C ARG A 75 -2.77 -5.69 5.33
N LEU A 76 -2.38 -6.93 5.61
CA LEU A 76 -2.73 -8.09 4.82
C LEU A 76 -3.72 -8.97 5.57
N GLU A 77 -4.64 -9.58 4.82
CA GLU A 77 -5.54 -10.62 5.32
C GLU A 77 -5.52 -11.81 4.33
N PRO A 78 -5.24 -13.05 4.77
CA PRO A 78 -4.75 -13.46 6.10
C PRO A 78 -3.41 -12.82 6.50
N ASP A 79 -3.02 -13.00 7.76
CA ASP A 79 -1.80 -12.42 8.29
C ASP A 79 -0.56 -12.89 7.51
N ALA A 80 0.45 -12.02 7.41
CA ALA A 80 1.66 -12.29 6.63
C ALA A 80 2.44 -13.54 7.10
N SER A 81 2.22 -13.97 8.35
CA SER A 81 2.81 -15.17 8.92
C SER A 81 2.21 -16.47 8.34
N GLU A 82 0.94 -16.43 7.95
CA GLU A 82 0.14 -17.56 7.46
C GLU A 82 0.25 -17.75 5.95
N LEU A 83 0.65 -16.71 5.23
CA LEU A 83 0.74 -16.69 3.78
C LEU A 83 2.03 -17.29 3.22
N GLN A 84 1.91 -17.97 2.08
CA GLN A 84 2.99 -18.54 1.29
C GLN A 84 3.00 -17.99 -0.14
N THR A 85 4.11 -18.22 -0.86
CA THR A 85 4.23 -17.80 -2.26
C THR A 85 3.14 -18.46 -3.12
N GLY A 86 2.44 -17.65 -3.91
CA GLY A 86 1.34 -18.08 -4.77
C GLY A 86 -0.05 -17.84 -4.17
N ASP A 87 -0.15 -17.66 -2.85
CA ASP A 87 -1.44 -17.52 -2.17
C ASP A 87 -2.14 -16.21 -2.55
N PRO A 88 -3.48 -16.23 -2.67
CA PRO A 88 -4.26 -15.00 -2.71
C PRO A 88 -4.24 -14.34 -1.32
N CYS A 89 -4.22 -13.02 -1.30
CA CYS A 89 -4.36 -12.23 -0.09
C CYS A 89 -5.16 -10.97 -0.38
N PHE A 90 -5.65 -10.34 0.67
CA PHE A 90 -6.25 -9.03 0.61
C PHE A 90 -5.28 -8.02 1.20
N VAL A 91 -5.16 -6.86 0.58
CA VAL A 91 -4.39 -5.73 1.08
C VAL A 91 -5.32 -4.53 1.23
N GLY A 92 -5.30 -3.89 2.39
CA GLY A 92 -6.15 -2.74 2.68
C GLY A 92 -5.59 -1.89 3.82
N ILE A 93 -6.33 -0.84 4.18
CA ILE A 93 -6.04 -0.06 5.39
C ILE A 93 -7.26 -0.22 6.30
N PRO A 94 -7.16 -1.01 7.40
CA PRO A 94 -8.22 -1.01 8.40
C PRO A 94 -8.33 0.40 9.01
N PRO A 95 -9.43 0.74 9.72
CA PRO A 95 -9.53 2.02 10.42
C PRO A 95 -8.30 2.29 11.29
N THR A 96 -7.47 3.23 10.84
CA THR A 96 -6.13 3.50 11.41
C THR A 96 -5.99 4.98 11.68
N GLU A 97 -5.61 5.31 12.91
CA GLU A 97 -5.27 6.68 13.27
C GLU A 97 -3.85 7.02 12.80
N VAL A 98 -3.72 8.08 12.02
CA VAL A 98 -2.44 8.59 11.53
C VAL A 98 -2.33 10.07 11.83
N ARG A 99 -1.10 10.54 12.04
CA ARG A 99 -0.82 11.98 12.11
C ARG A 99 -0.42 12.47 10.73
N GLY A 100 -1.06 13.53 10.24
CA GLY A 100 -0.77 14.11 8.94
C GLY A 100 0.63 14.75 8.91
N TYR A 101 1.49 14.31 8.00
CA TYR A 101 2.80 14.91 7.75
C TYR A 101 2.88 15.52 6.36
N LEU A 102 3.74 16.51 6.18
CA LEU A 102 4.03 17.09 4.87
C LEU A 102 4.80 16.06 4.02
N HIS A 103 4.17 15.52 2.97
CA HIS A 103 4.85 14.71 1.98
C HIS A 103 5.44 15.61 0.87
N ARG A 104 6.78 15.66 0.77
CA ARG A 104 7.46 16.31 -0.36
C ARG A 104 7.41 15.37 -1.57
N GLU A 105 6.78 15.81 -2.65
CA GLU A 105 6.70 15.03 -3.88
C GLU A 105 8.09 14.91 -4.52
N VAL A 106 8.62 13.69 -4.54
CA VAL A 106 9.81 13.31 -5.29
C VAL A 106 9.31 12.56 -6.52
N ARG A 107 9.93 12.75 -7.70
CA ARG A 107 9.57 12.00 -8.91
C ARG A 107 9.51 10.51 -8.59
N SER A 108 8.31 9.95 -8.63
CA SER A 108 8.02 8.56 -8.31
C SER A 108 8.33 7.68 -9.51
N SER A 109 8.91 6.50 -9.30
CA SER A 109 9.08 5.47 -10.33
C SER A 109 7.81 4.66 -10.59
N ARG A 110 6.67 5.12 -10.08
CA ARG A 110 5.40 4.39 -10.00
C ARG A 110 4.29 5.25 -10.56
N ARG A 111 3.48 4.71 -11.47
CA ARG A 111 2.24 5.35 -11.93
C ARG A 111 1.04 4.78 -11.19
N LEU A 112 0.11 5.67 -10.82
CA LEU A 112 -1.15 5.27 -10.20
C LEU A 112 -2.01 4.50 -11.19
N ARG A 113 -2.38 3.28 -10.79
CA ARG A 113 -3.44 2.48 -11.39
C ARG A 113 -4.61 2.46 -10.40
N ILE A 114 -5.83 2.60 -10.91
CA ILE A 114 -7.03 2.35 -10.13
C ILE A 114 -7.43 0.90 -10.42
N PRO A 115 -7.23 -0.04 -9.48
CA PRO A 115 -7.65 -1.41 -9.67
C PRO A 115 -9.19 -1.49 -9.74
N THR A 116 -9.69 -2.31 -10.66
CA THR A 116 -11.11 -2.65 -10.70
C THR A 116 -11.38 -3.70 -9.63
N PRO A 117 -12.36 -3.50 -8.74
CA PRO A 117 -12.69 -4.53 -7.75
C PRO A 117 -13.11 -5.83 -8.47
N ALA A 118 -12.52 -6.95 -8.06
CA ALA A 118 -12.88 -8.26 -8.56
C ALA A 118 -14.23 -8.66 -7.97
N GLY A 119 -15.33 -8.31 -8.64
CA GLY A 119 -16.67 -8.63 -8.12
C GLY A 119 -17.89 -8.00 -8.79
N LEU A 120 -17.76 -7.09 -9.75
CA LEU A 120 -18.91 -6.62 -10.54
C LEU A 120 -18.90 -7.30 -11.91
N ARG A 121 -19.41 -8.53 -11.97
CA ARG A 121 -20.00 -9.04 -13.21
C ARG A 121 -21.39 -8.42 -13.34
N ALA A 122 -21.61 -7.69 -14.43
CA ALA A 122 -22.95 -7.62 -15.03
C ALA A 122 -23.16 -8.86 -15.90
#